data_AF-A0A9D5N717-F1
#
_entry.id   AF-A0A9D5N717-F1
#
_cell.length_a   1.000
_cell.length_b   1.000
_cell.length_c   1.000
_cell.angle_alpha   90.00
_cell.angle_beta   90.00
_cell.angle_gamma   90.00
#
_symmetry.space_group_name_H-M   'P 1'
#
loop_
_entity.id
_entity.type
_entity.pdbx_description
1 polymer ?
#
loop_
_entity_poly.entity_id
_entity_poly.type
_entity_poly.pdbx_seq_one_letter_code
_entity_poly.pdbx_strand_id
1 'polypeptide(L)'
;MSNVREFLEKKDVTISAHRYVIDAMSAMAQGLFASLLIGTIIETLGSQLNIQFLIDAGTFAKSVAGPAMAVSIGYALHAPQLVLFSLIAVGAAANSLGGAGGPLAVYVIAIIACECGKLVSKETKVDILITPAVTILAGSLLSVLFAPYIGKAASSLGTLIMWATELQPFFMGIIVSALVGIALTLPISSAAICAALGLTGLAGGAAVAGCCAQMVGFAVMSYKENGIGGLVSQGLGTSMLQMSNIIKNPKTWLPPIIASMVTGPLATCVFHMENNGPAVASGMGTCGLVGQIGVYTGWVNDV
;
A
#
# COMPACT_ATOMS: atom_id res chain seq x y z
N MET A 1 -9.41 -36.27 -15.30
CA MET A 1 -9.32 -35.13 -14.36
C MET A 1 -8.22 -35.28 -13.31
N SER A 2 -7.59 -36.46 -13.09
CA SER A 2 -6.45 -36.58 -12.14
C SER A 2 -5.15 -35.94 -12.64
N ASN A 3 -4.79 -36.12 -13.93
CA ASN A 3 -3.53 -35.61 -14.49
C ASN A 3 -3.33 -34.09 -14.36
N VAL A 4 -4.40 -33.29 -14.43
CA VAL A 4 -4.29 -31.81 -14.31
C VAL A 4 -4.08 -31.41 -12.86
N ARG A 5 -4.74 -32.09 -11.91
CA ARG A 5 -4.63 -31.79 -10.48
C ARG A 5 -3.28 -32.21 -9.91
N GLU A 6 -2.77 -33.37 -10.33
CA GLU A 6 -1.41 -33.82 -10.00
C GLU A 6 -0.34 -32.92 -10.61
N PHE A 7 -0.54 -32.39 -11.82
CA PHE A 7 0.37 -31.43 -12.42
C PHE A 7 0.40 -30.11 -11.63
N LEU A 8 -0.78 -29.58 -11.25
CA LEU A 8 -0.88 -28.37 -10.43
C LEU A 8 -0.25 -28.56 -9.05
N GLU A 9 -0.48 -29.70 -8.39
CA GLU A 9 0.19 -30.03 -7.11
C GLU A 9 1.71 -30.16 -7.27
N LYS A 10 2.19 -30.76 -8.36
CA LYS A 10 3.63 -30.85 -8.66
C LYS A 10 4.28 -29.50 -8.93
N LYS A 11 3.51 -28.52 -9.42
CA LYS A 11 3.94 -27.12 -9.60
C LYS A 11 3.70 -26.25 -8.37
N ASP A 12 3.22 -26.84 -7.27
CA ASP A 12 2.80 -26.17 -6.05
C ASP A 12 1.75 -25.06 -6.28
N VAL A 13 0.91 -25.23 -7.31
CA VAL A 13 -0.21 -24.36 -7.64
C VAL A 13 -1.44 -24.86 -6.87
N THR A 14 -1.53 -24.48 -5.60
CA THR A 14 -2.71 -24.79 -4.78
C THR A 14 -3.67 -23.61 -4.78
N ILE A 15 -4.80 -23.75 -5.48
CA ILE A 15 -5.86 -22.74 -5.50
C ILE A 15 -6.55 -22.74 -4.13
N SER A 16 -5.97 -22.03 -3.18
CA SER A 16 -6.50 -21.84 -1.83
C SER A 16 -6.74 -20.36 -1.60
N ALA A 17 -7.98 -20.02 -1.19
CA ALA A 17 -8.33 -18.67 -0.79
C ALA A 17 -7.43 -18.17 0.35
N HIS A 18 -6.97 -19.06 1.23
CA HIS A 18 -6.01 -18.69 2.28
C HIS A 18 -4.67 -18.23 1.67
N ARG A 19 -4.14 -18.98 0.72
CA ARG A 19 -2.83 -18.71 0.12
C ARG A 19 -2.82 -17.43 -0.71
N TYR A 20 -3.82 -17.24 -1.56
CA TYR A 20 -3.88 -16.03 -2.38
C TYR A 20 -4.31 -14.81 -1.58
N VAL A 21 -5.31 -14.93 -0.70
CA VAL A 21 -5.89 -13.75 -0.06
C VAL A 21 -5.17 -13.38 1.23
N ILE A 22 -4.79 -14.34 2.06
CA ILE A 22 -4.14 -14.06 3.35
C ILE A 22 -2.62 -14.00 3.16
N ASP A 23 -2.01 -15.08 2.68
CA ASP A 23 -0.54 -15.20 2.69
C ASP A 23 0.11 -14.21 1.71
N ALA A 24 -0.37 -14.14 0.47
CA ALA A 24 0.18 -13.20 -0.51
C ALA A 24 -0.06 -11.72 -0.13
N MET A 25 -1.19 -11.39 0.48
CA MET A 25 -1.49 -10.02 0.90
C MET A 25 -0.64 -9.60 2.10
N SER A 26 -0.45 -10.50 3.08
CA SER A 26 0.46 -10.26 4.20
C SER A 26 1.91 -10.12 3.73
N ALA A 27 2.36 -10.95 2.79
CA ALA A 27 3.70 -10.84 2.20
C ALA A 27 3.88 -9.56 1.39
N MET A 28 2.87 -9.14 0.62
CA MET A 28 2.90 -7.85 -0.08
C MET A 28 3.07 -6.68 0.90
N ALA A 29 2.35 -6.68 2.02
CA ALA A 29 2.48 -5.63 3.03
C ALA A 29 3.91 -5.57 3.60
N GLN A 30 4.57 -6.72 3.78
CA GLN A 30 5.99 -6.76 4.18
C GLN A 30 6.91 -6.18 3.09
N GLY A 31 6.68 -6.52 1.83
CA GLY A 31 7.42 -5.96 0.69
C GLY A 31 7.27 -4.45 0.59
N LEU A 32 6.06 -3.93 0.77
CA LEU A 32 5.76 -2.50 0.82
C LEU A 32 6.44 -1.81 2.01
N PHE A 33 6.42 -2.45 3.19
CA PHE A 33 7.09 -1.96 4.40
C PHE A 33 8.60 -1.82 4.18
N ALA A 34 9.25 -2.88 3.69
CA ALA A 34 10.70 -2.90 3.50
C ALA A 34 11.21 -1.91 2.43
N SER A 35 10.35 -1.47 1.51
CA SER A 35 10.71 -0.60 0.38
C SER A 35 10.15 0.81 0.56
N LEU A 36 8.86 1.01 0.29
CA LEU A 36 8.21 2.33 0.28
C LEU A 36 8.26 3.00 1.64
N LEU A 37 7.92 2.28 2.70
CA LEU A 37 7.80 2.86 4.03
C LEU A 37 9.17 3.27 4.58
N ILE A 38 10.10 2.31 4.66
CA ILE A 38 11.46 2.59 5.13
C ILE A 38 12.14 3.62 4.24
N GLY A 39 11.96 3.53 2.92
CA GLY A 39 12.47 4.53 1.97
C GLY A 39 11.95 5.94 2.25
N THR A 40 10.65 6.09 2.54
CA THR A 40 10.06 7.39 2.87
C THR A 40 10.58 7.93 4.21
N ILE A 41 10.80 7.07 5.21
CA ILE A 41 11.40 7.48 6.49
C ILE A 41 12.81 8.01 6.27
N ILE A 42 13.65 7.25 5.56
CA ILE A 42 15.05 7.63 5.31
C ILE A 42 15.10 8.94 4.51
N GLU A 43 14.29 9.07 3.46
CA GLU A 43 14.20 10.29 2.66
C GLU A 43 13.74 11.49 3.50
N THR A 44 12.74 11.30 4.37
CA THR A 44 12.22 12.35 5.25
C THR A 44 13.30 12.79 6.24
N LEU A 45 14.01 11.86 6.89
CA LEU A 45 15.13 12.17 7.76
C LEU A 45 16.26 12.89 7.02
N GLY A 46 16.59 12.43 5.81
CA GLY A 46 17.59 13.07 4.95
C GLY A 46 17.21 14.51 4.60
N SER A 47 15.93 14.75 4.31
CA SER A 47 15.41 16.09 4.01
C SER A 47 15.47 17.01 5.23
N GLN A 48 15.12 16.50 6.42
CA GLN A 48 15.16 17.28 7.67
C GLN A 48 16.58 17.59 8.14
N LEU A 49 17.50 16.63 7.99
CA LEU A 49 18.91 16.78 8.39
C LEU A 49 19.78 17.41 7.29
N ASN A 50 19.20 17.65 6.11
CA ASN A 50 19.89 18.15 4.91
C ASN A 50 21.07 17.24 4.48
N ILE A 51 20.86 15.92 4.52
CA ILE A 51 21.86 14.90 4.14
C ILE A 51 21.44 14.25 2.83
N GLN A 52 22.07 14.65 1.72
CA GLN A 52 21.74 14.19 0.36
C GLN A 52 21.80 12.66 0.21
N PHE A 53 22.78 12.01 0.83
CA PHE A 53 22.90 10.54 0.78
C PHE A 53 21.64 9.82 1.30
N LEU A 54 21.01 10.34 2.37
CA LEU A 54 19.78 9.75 2.91
C LEU A 54 18.60 9.98 1.95
N ILE A 55 18.50 11.16 1.35
CA ILE A 55 17.47 11.47 0.36
C ILE A 55 17.56 10.51 -0.83
N ASP A 56 18.77 10.31 -1.37
CA ASP A 56 19.00 9.42 -2.50
C ASP A 56 18.72 7.95 -2.14
N ALA A 57 19.21 7.50 -0.97
CA ALA A 57 18.97 6.14 -0.49
C ALA A 57 17.48 5.85 -0.29
N GLY A 58 16.74 6.79 0.29
CA GLY A 58 15.29 6.69 0.46
C GLY A 58 14.56 6.65 -0.88
N THR A 59 14.98 7.49 -1.84
CA THR A 59 14.42 7.53 -3.19
C THR A 59 14.62 6.21 -3.93
N PHE A 60 15.82 5.62 -3.85
CA PHE A 60 16.09 4.30 -4.42
C PHE A 60 15.18 3.22 -3.83
N ALA A 61 15.03 3.19 -2.50
CA ALA A 61 14.16 2.23 -1.83
C ALA A 61 12.68 2.38 -2.24
N LYS A 62 12.18 3.61 -2.40
CA LYS A 62 10.80 3.88 -2.86
C LYS A 62 10.60 3.45 -4.32
N SER A 63 11.60 3.67 -5.18
CA SER A 63 11.52 3.32 -6.61
C SER A 63 11.29 1.83 -6.87
N VAL A 64 11.75 0.97 -5.96
CA VAL A 64 11.62 -0.49 -6.06
C VAL A 64 10.42 -1.05 -5.30
N ALA A 65 9.48 -0.21 -4.86
CA ALA A 65 8.31 -0.66 -4.12
C ALA A 65 7.44 -1.67 -4.88
N GLY A 66 7.16 -1.40 -6.16
CA GLY A 66 6.46 -2.32 -7.06
C GLY A 66 7.14 -3.69 -7.17
N PRO A 67 8.43 -3.71 -7.56
CA PRO A 67 9.25 -4.92 -7.56
C PRO A 67 9.28 -5.69 -6.23
N ALA A 68 9.49 -4.99 -5.11
CA ALA A 68 9.57 -5.60 -3.79
C ALA A 68 8.25 -6.30 -3.43
N MET A 69 7.11 -5.66 -3.66
CA MET A 69 5.79 -6.24 -3.48
C MET A 69 5.61 -7.52 -4.31
N ALA A 70 5.94 -7.48 -5.61
CA ALA A 70 5.77 -8.62 -6.51
C ALA A 70 6.65 -9.82 -6.12
N VAL A 71 7.89 -9.59 -5.70
CA VAL A 71 8.79 -10.64 -5.22
C VAL A 71 8.27 -11.24 -3.91
N SER A 72 7.82 -10.42 -2.97
CA SER A 72 7.25 -10.91 -1.71
C SER A 72 6.00 -11.76 -1.93
N ILE A 73 5.12 -11.35 -2.85
CA ILE A 73 3.97 -12.17 -3.28
C ILE A 73 4.44 -13.50 -3.86
N GLY A 74 5.36 -13.48 -4.83
CA GLY A 74 5.88 -14.70 -5.44
C GLY A 74 6.53 -15.64 -4.42
N TYR A 75 7.21 -15.09 -3.42
CA TYR A 75 7.83 -15.87 -2.35
C TYR A 75 6.78 -16.59 -1.49
N ALA A 76 5.69 -15.92 -1.13
CA ALA A 76 4.55 -16.53 -0.43
C ALA A 76 3.83 -17.60 -1.29
N LEU A 77 3.85 -17.43 -2.62
CA LEU A 77 3.36 -18.42 -3.58
C LEU A 77 4.38 -19.53 -3.90
N HIS A 78 5.50 -19.58 -3.17
CA HIS A 78 6.61 -20.52 -3.36
C HIS A 78 7.06 -20.63 -4.82
N ALA A 79 7.12 -19.49 -5.50
CA ALA A 79 7.57 -19.43 -6.87
C ALA A 79 9.04 -19.86 -7.00
N PRO A 80 9.41 -20.56 -8.08
CA PRO A 80 10.80 -20.88 -8.34
C PRO A 80 11.61 -19.61 -8.62
N GLN A 81 12.93 -19.71 -8.41
CA GLN A 81 13.83 -18.55 -8.41
C GLN A 81 13.78 -17.72 -9.71
N LEU A 82 13.68 -18.35 -10.87
CA LEU A 82 13.56 -17.65 -12.15
C LEU A 82 12.25 -16.84 -12.26
N VAL A 83 11.15 -17.36 -11.72
CA VAL A 83 9.86 -16.65 -11.69
C VAL A 83 9.93 -15.49 -10.71
N LEU A 84 10.51 -15.68 -9.52
CA LEU A 84 10.71 -14.60 -8.54
C LEU A 84 11.49 -13.42 -9.14
N PHE A 85 12.61 -13.69 -9.82
CA PHE A 85 13.40 -12.64 -10.45
C PHE A 85 12.66 -11.93 -11.58
N SER A 86 11.82 -12.66 -12.30
CA SER A 86 11.01 -12.11 -13.38
C SER A 86 9.86 -11.23 -12.87
N LEU A 87 9.31 -11.55 -11.70
CA LEU A 87 8.27 -10.76 -11.05
C LEU A 87 8.72 -9.34 -10.70
N ILE A 88 10.02 -9.08 -10.58
CA ILE A 88 10.59 -7.73 -10.38
C ILE A 88 10.11 -6.80 -11.51
N ALA A 89 10.25 -7.24 -12.77
CA ALA A 89 9.84 -6.45 -13.93
C ALA A 89 8.31 -6.29 -14.00
N VAL A 90 7.57 -7.35 -13.65
CA VAL A 90 6.10 -7.31 -13.60
C VAL A 90 5.60 -6.34 -12.54
N GLY A 91 6.20 -6.36 -11.35
CA GLY A 91 5.87 -5.45 -10.25
C GLY A 91 6.16 -3.98 -10.59
N ALA A 92 7.29 -3.71 -11.27
CA ALA A 92 7.58 -2.36 -11.76
C ALA A 92 6.52 -1.88 -12.76
N ALA A 93 6.17 -2.71 -13.74
CA ALA A 93 5.18 -2.37 -14.77
C ALA A 93 3.79 -2.15 -14.16
N ALA A 94 3.32 -3.08 -13.33
CA ALA A 94 2.00 -3.01 -12.69
C ALA A 94 1.87 -1.81 -11.75
N ASN A 95 2.90 -1.52 -10.94
CA ASN A 95 2.86 -0.38 -10.02
C ASN A 95 2.85 0.95 -10.78
N SER A 96 3.69 1.07 -11.81
CA SER A 96 3.79 2.28 -12.63
C SER A 96 2.49 2.55 -13.39
N LEU A 97 1.94 1.54 -14.07
CA LEU A 97 0.70 1.67 -14.84
C LEU A 97 -0.56 1.77 -13.98
N GLY A 98 -0.50 1.29 -12.73
CA GLY A 98 -1.61 1.34 -11.78
C GLY A 98 -1.77 2.68 -11.06
N GLY A 99 -0.73 3.53 -11.02
CA GLY A 99 -0.78 4.85 -10.39
C GLY A 99 -1.27 4.78 -8.93
N ALA A 100 -2.37 5.48 -8.62
CA ALA A 100 -3.00 5.47 -7.30
C ALA A 100 -3.43 4.07 -6.80
N GLY A 101 -3.76 3.18 -7.73
CA GLY A 101 -4.09 1.77 -7.48
C GLY A 101 -2.90 0.81 -7.60
N GLY A 102 -1.67 1.33 -7.63
CA GLY A 102 -0.44 0.58 -7.87
C GLY A 102 -0.29 -0.70 -7.03
N PRO A 103 -0.37 -0.66 -5.69
CA PRO A 103 -0.27 -1.86 -4.86
C PRO A 103 -1.31 -2.93 -5.19
N LEU A 104 -2.58 -2.56 -5.40
CA LEU A 104 -3.63 -3.48 -5.81
C LEU A 104 -3.37 -4.07 -7.21
N ALA A 105 -2.88 -3.26 -8.14
CA ALA A 105 -2.51 -3.72 -9.47
C ALA A 105 -1.36 -4.74 -9.40
N VAL A 106 -0.31 -4.44 -8.63
CA VAL A 106 0.80 -5.37 -8.38
C VAL A 106 0.28 -6.66 -7.77
N TYR A 107 -0.59 -6.59 -6.77
CA TYR A 107 -1.17 -7.76 -6.12
C TYR A 107 -1.83 -8.72 -7.10
N VAL A 108 -2.80 -8.23 -7.88
CA VAL A 108 -3.57 -9.05 -8.81
C VAL A 108 -2.69 -9.59 -9.94
N ILE A 109 -1.89 -8.71 -10.55
CA ILE A 109 -1.10 -9.07 -11.72
C ILE A 109 0.06 -9.98 -11.36
N ALA A 110 0.74 -9.75 -10.23
CA ALA A 110 1.85 -10.58 -9.78
C ALA A 110 1.39 -12.00 -9.43
N ILE A 111 0.21 -12.19 -8.83
CA ILE A 111 -0.36 -13.52 -8.58
C ILE A 111 -0.53 -14.27 -9.91
N ILE A 112 -1.22 -13.66 -10.88
CA ILE A 112 -1.50 -14.31 -12.17
C ILE A 112 -0.19 -14.60 -12.93
N ALA A 113 0.72 -13.62 -13.00
CA ALA A 113 2.01 -13.79 -13.66
C ALA A 113 2.88 -14.86 -12.98
N CYS A 114 2.85 -14.93 -11.64
CA CYS A 114 3.54 -15.95 -10.86
C CYS A 114 3.03 -17.35 -11.21
N GLU A 115 1.72 -17.55 -11.28
CA GLU A 115 1.15 -18.86 -11.64
C GLU A 115 1.46 -19.23 -13.09
N CYS A 116 1.37 -18.29 -14.03
CA CYS A 116 1.80 -18.52 -15.41
C CYS A 116 3.28 -18.94 -15.48
N GLY A 117 4.15 -18.29 -14.72
CA GLY A 117 5.58 -18.65 -14.65
C GLY A 117 5.81 -20.03 -14.03
N LYS A 118 5.11 -20.36 -12.94
CA LYS A 118 5.20 -21.69 -12.28
C LYS A 118 4.78 -22.82 -13.20
N LEU A 119 3.74 -22.62 -14.02
CA LEU A 119 3.25 -23.63 -14.96
C LEU A 119 4.31 -24.00 -16.01
N VAL A 120 5.11 -23.04 -16.46
CA VAL A 120 6.13 -23.25 -17.50
C VAL A 120 7.50 -23.66 -16.92
N SER A 121 7.75 -23.34 -15.65
CA SER A 121 9.04 -23.61 -15.01
C SER A 121 9.37 -25.10 -14.97
N LYS A 122 10.59 -25.46 -15.38
CA LYS A 122 11.16 -26.82 -15.44
C LYS A 122 10.49 -27.77 -16.44
N GLU A 123 9.73 -27.27 -17.39
CA GLU A 123 9.11 -28.11 -18.45
C GLU A 123 10.01 -28.30 -19.68
N THR A 124 11.01 -27.44 -19.89
CA THR A 124 11.82 -27.45 -21.11
C THR A 124 13.31 -27.44 -20.82
N LYS A 125 14.13 -27.91 -21.78
CA LYS A 125 15.59 -27.81 -21.70
C LYS A 125 16.10 -26.36 -21.76
N VAL A 126 15.26 -25.43 -22.19
CA VAL A 126 15.55 -23.99 -22.32
C VAL A 126 14.79 -23.18 -21.26
N ASP A 127 14.49 -23.81 -20.11
CA ASP A 127 13.73 -23.22 -19.00
C ASP A 127 14.27 -21.85 -18.55
N ILE A 128 15.59 -21.70 -18.57
CA ILE A 128 16.29 -20.47 -18.20
C ILE A 128 15.88 -19.25 -19.03
N LEU A 129 15.45 -19.45 -20.28
CA LEU A 129 14.99 -18.39 -21.17
C LEU A 129 13.46 -18.30 -21.18
N ILE A 130 12.80 -19.45 -21.29
CA ILE A 130 11.35 -19.51 -21.52
C ILE A 130 10.59 -19.06 -20.26
N THR A 131 11.00 -19.50 -19.08
CA THR A 131 10.27 -19.17 -17.84
C THR A 131 10.28 -17.68 -17.52
N PRO A 132 11.44 -16.98 -17.60
CA PRO A 132 11.44 -15.53 -17.49
C PRO A 132 10.65 -14.83 -18.59
N ALA A 133 10.81 -15.24 -19.84
CA ALA A 133 10.10 -14.63 -20.97
C ALA A 133 8.58 -14.71 -20.80
N VAL A 134 8.05 -15.89 -20.46
CA VAL A 134 6.60 -16.06 -20.25
C VAL A 134 6.11 -15.24 -19.06
N THR A 135 6.84 -15.27 -17.94
CA THR A 135 6.44 -14.51 -16.74
C THR A 135 6.40 -13.01 -17.00
N ILE A 136 7.43 -12.47 -17.65
CA ILE A 136 7.53 -11.03 -17.95
C ILE A 136 6.52 -10.64 -19.03
N LEU A 137 6.41 -11.38 -20.13
CA LEU A 137 5.48 -11.04 -21.21
C LEU A 137 4.03 -11.15 -20.77
N ALA A 138 3.66 -12.22 -20.05
CA ALA A 138 2.31 -12.35 -19.51
C ALA A 138 2.02 -11.26 -18.49
N GLY A 139 2.91 -11.03 -17.52
CA GLY A 139 2.72 -10.02 -16.49
C GLY A 139 2.67 -8.59 -17.05
N SER A 140 3.56 -8.23 -17.97
CA SER A 140 3.58 -6.91 -18.60
C SER A 140 2.35 -6.66 -19.48
N LEU A 141 1.92 -7.67 -20.26
CA LEU A 141 0.69 -7.58 -21.04
C LEU A 141 -0.52 -7.36 -20.12
N LEU A 142 -0.63 -8.15 -19.05
CA LEU A 142 -1.68 -7.97 -18.04
C LEU A 142 -1.59 -6.59 -17.35
N SER A 143 -0.38 -6.06 -17.16
CA SER A 143 -0.18 -4.74 -16.58
C SER A 143 -0.73 -3.64 -17.47
N VAL A 144 -0.45 -3.68 -18.77
CA VAL A 144 -0.98 -2.71 -19.74
C VAL A 144 -2.50 -2.84 -19.86
N LEU A 145 -3.04 -4.06 -19.82
CA LEU A 145 -4.47 -4.31 -19.99
C LEU A 145 -5.30 -4.03 -18.74
N PHE A 146 -4.81 -4.28 -17.53
CA PHE A 146 -5.62 -4.22 -16.31
C PHE A 146 -5.21 -3.13 -15.33
N ALA A 147 -3.92 -2.81 -15.20
CA ALA A 147 -3.45 -1.85 -14.19
C ALA A 147 -4.09 -0.46 -14.34
N PRO A 148 -4.27 0.11 -15.55
CA PRO A 148 -4.93 1.41 -15.70
C PRO A 148 -6.39 1.41 -15.24
N TYR A 149 -7.12 0.29 -15.41
CA TYR A 149 -8.51 0.18 -14.94
C TYR A 149 -8.58 0.10 -13.42
N ILE A 150 -7.64 -0.61 -12.79
CA ILE A 150 -7.50 -0.64 -11.33
C ILE A 150 -7.15 0.77 -10.81
N GLY A 151 -6.25 1.47 -11.49
CA GLY A 151 -5.91 2.86 -11.19
C GLY A 151 -7.13 3.78 -11.27
N LYS A 152 -7.92 3.70 -12.34
CA LYS A 152 -9.17 4.46 -12.49
C LYS A 152 -10.18 4.14 -11.39
N ALA A 153 -10.32 2.87 -11.03
CA ALA A 153 -11.18 2.47 -9.91
C ALA A 153 -10.71 3.09 -8.59
N ALA A 154 -9.40 3.09 -8.32
CA ALA A 154 -8.83 3.78 -7.15
C ALA A 154 -9.04 5.30 -7.21
N SER A 155 -8.94 5.93 -8.39
CA SER A 155 -9.19 7.35 -8.58
C SER A 155 -10.66 7.75 -8.35
N SER A 156 -11.61 6.82 -8.43
CA SER A 156 -13.02 7.11 -8.08
C SER A 156 -13.17 7.48 -6.60
N LEU A 157 -12.43 6.82 -5.71
CA LEU A 157 -12.36 7.22 -4.29
C LEU A 157 -11.77 8.62 -4.15
N GLY A 158 -10.77 8.95 -4.97
CA GLY A 158 -10.20 10.30 -5.01
C GLY A 158 -11.22 11.37 -5.41
N THR A 159 -12.11 11.06 -6.35
CA THR A 159 -13.19 11.98 -6.75
C THR A 159 -14.19 12.22 -5.61
N LEU A 160 -14.51 11.17 -4.84
CA LEU A 160 -15.34 11.30 -3.63
C LEU A 160 -14.66 12.13 -2.54
N ILE A 161 -13.34 11.98 -2.37
CA ILE A 161 -12.57 12.81 -1.43
C ILE A 161 -12.61 14.28 -1.86
N MET A 162 -12.41 14.58 -3.15
CA MET A 162 -12.49 15.96 -3.66
C MET A 162 -13.87 16.58 -3.42
N TRP A 163 -14.94 15.84 -3.73
CA TRP A 163 -16.30 16.30 -3.40
C TRP A 163 -16.46 16.58 -1.89
N ALA A 164 -15.90 15.73 -1.04
CA ALA A 164 -15.96 15.95 0.41
C ALA A 164 -15.21 17.21 0.86
N THR A 165 -14.17 17.66 0.13
CA THR A 165 -13.44 18.90 0.43
C THR A 165 -14.25 20.18 0.17
N GLU A 166 -15.32 20.11 -0.63
CA GLU A 166 -16.23 21.25 -0.88
C GLU A 166 -17.25 21.46 0.24
N LEU A 167 -17.35 20.50 1.18
CA LEU A 167 -18.28 20.58 2.31
C LEU A 167 -17.75 21.49 3.42
N GLN A 168 -18.65 21.89 4.32
CA GLN A 168 -18.27 22.65 5.52
C GLN A 168 -17.26 21.86 6.39
N PRO A 169 -16.36 22.54 7.12
CA PRO A 169 -15.24 21.90 7.84
C PRO A 169 -15.60 20.70 8.72
N PHE A 170 -16.80 20.71 9.32
CA PHE A 170 -17.30 19.60 10.13
C PHE A 170 -17.55 18.35 9.29
N PHE A 171 -18.36 18.45 8.23
CA PHE A 171 -18.70 17.32 7.36
C PHE A 171 -17.52 16.88 6.49
N MET A 172 -16.73 17.84 5.99
CA MET A 172 -15.47 17.55 5.32
C MET A 172 -14.57 16.73 6.24
N GLY A 173 -14.40 17.17 7.49
CA GLY A 173 -13.61 16.47 8.50
C GLY A 173 -14.00 15.00 8.65
N ILE A 174 -15.30 14.71 8.84
CA ILE A 174 -15.82 13.33 8.98
C ILE A 174 -15.51 12.48 7.74
N ILE A 175 -15.85 13.00 6.56
CA ILE A 175 -15.86 12.19 5.33
C ILE A 175 -14.44 12.00 4.81
N VAL A 176 -13.61 13.06 4.78
CA VAL A 176 -12.22 12.97 4.33
C VAL A 176 -11.41 12.05 5.25
N SER A 177 -11.54 12.20 6.57
CA SER A 177 -10.80 11.36 7.52
C SER A 177 -11.21 9.89 7.42
N ALA A 178 -12.50 9.60 7.19
CA ALA A 178 -13.01 8.25 6.99
C ALA A 178 -12.52 7.65 5.67
N LEU A 179 -12.69 8.35 4.55
CA LEU A 179 -12.34 7.85 3.22
C LEU A 179 -10.83 7.65 3.06
N VAL A 180 -10.01 8.61 3.47
CA VAL A 180 -8.55 8.49 3.37
C VAL A 180 -8.04 7.44 4.37
N GLY A 181 -8.62 7.37 5.57
CA GLY A 181 -8.30 6.33 6.54
C GLY A 181 -8.63 4.92 6.04
N ILE A 182 -9.78 4.76 5.36
CA ILE A 182 -10.16 3.51 4.69
C ILE A 182 -9.17 3.17 3.56
N ALA A 183 -8.85 4.15 2.71
CA ALA A 183 -7.90 3.98 1.62
C ALA A 183 -6.51 3.58 2.12
N LEU A 184 -6.09 4.04 3.30
CA LEU A 184 -4.81 3.70 3.92
C LEU A 184 -4.73 2.24 4.37
N THR A 185 -5.84 1.63 4.79
CA THR A 185 -5.88 0.23 5.21
C THR A 185 -6.10 -0.72 4.04
N LEU A 186 -6.86 -0.29 3.04
CA LEU A 186 -7.03 -1.04 1.80
C LEU A 186 -5.70 -1.17 1.05
N PRO A 187 -5.56 -2.17 0.14
CA PRO A 187 -4.42 -2.30 -0.77
C PRO A 187 -4.37 -1.20 -1.85
N ILE A 188 -4.80 0.02 -1.52
CA ILE A 188 -4.79 1.19 -2.37
C ILE A 188 -3.81 2.19 -1.72
N SER A 189 -3.10 2.99 -2.51
CA SER A 189 -2.15 3.95 -1.94
C SER A 189 -2.87 5.25 -1.58
N SER A 190 -3.28 5.40 -0.31
CA SER A 190 -3.82 6.67 0.23
C SER A 190 -2.85 7.83 -0.01
N ALA A 191 -1.55 7.60 0.18
CA ALA A 191 -0.49 8.57 -0.07
C ALA A 191 -0.43 9.00 -1.54
N ALA A 192 -0.55 8.06 -2.50
CA ALA A 192 -0.61 8.40 -3.91
C ALA A 192 -1.91 9.13 -4.29
N ILE A 193 -3.05 8.77 -3.67
CA ILE A 193 -4.32 9.50 -3.86
C ILE A 193 -4.16 10.93 -3.37
N CYS A 194 -3.70 11.15 -2.14
CA CYS A 194 -3.49 12.49 -1.59
C CYS A 194 -2.49 13.32 -2.42
N ALA A 195 -1.42 12.69 -2.90
CA ALA A 195 -0.45 13.33 -3.78
C ALA A 195 -1.06 13.73 -5.13
N ALA A 196 -1.83 12.84 -5.76
CA ALA A 196 -2.46 13.09 -7.05
C ALA A 196 -3.55 14.17 -6.97
N LEU A 197 -4.24 14.27 -5.84
CA LEU A 197 -5.25 15.29 -5.57
C LEU A 197 -4.68 16.61 -5.06
N GLY A 198 -3.40 16.65 -4.66
CA GLY A 198 -2.82 17.82 -4.00
C GLY A 198 -3.49 18.13 -2.66
N LEU A 199 -3.87 17.10 -1.89
CA LEU A 199 -4.65 17.25 -0.67
C LEU A 199 -3.84 17.91 0.47
N THR A 200 -3.88 19.23 0.58
CA THR A 200 -3.19 20.05 1.59
C THR A 200 -4.17 20.90 2.41
N GLY A 201 -3.66 21.78 3.27
CA GLY A 201 -4.47 22.66 4.10
C GLY A 201 -5.32 21.90 5.12
N LEU A 202 -6.52 22.42 5.41
CA LEU A 202 -7.44 21.83 6.38
C LEU A 202 -7.89 20.41 6.00
N ALA A 203 -8.12 20.16 4.70
CA ALA A 203 -8.47 18.84 4.20
C ALA A 203 -7.30 17.84 4.35
N GLY A 204 -6.07 18.30 4.11
CA GLY A 204 -4.86 17.54 4.40
C GLY A 204 -4.73 17.19 5.88
N GLY A 205 -5.03 18.13 6.78
CA GLY A 205 -5.04 17.88 8.22
C GLY A 205 -6.11 16.86 8.65
N ALA A 206 -7.32 16.94 8.09
CA ALA A 206 -8.37 15.94 8.31
C ALA A 206 -7.92 14.53 7.89
N ALA A 207 -7.27 14.44 6.72
CA ALA A 207 -6.74 13.20 6.18
C ALA A 207 -5.64 12.60 7.09
N VAL A 208 -4.65 13.40 7.53
CA VAL A 208 -3.62 12.94 8.48
C VAL A 208 -4.27 12.42 9.76
N ALA A 209 -5.19 13.18 10.35
CA ALA A 209 -5.86 12.79 11.60
C ALA A 209 -6.65 11.48 11.47
N GLY A 210 -7.33 11.28 10.35
CA GLY A 210 -8.05 10.03 10.07
C GLY A 210 -7.14 8.83 9.86
N CYS A 211 -6.08 9.01 9.09
CA CYS A 211 -5.02 8.03 8.87
C CYS A 211 -4.34 7.62 10.19
N CYS A 212 -3.99 8.60 11.03
CA CYS A 212 -3.44 8.35 12.37
C CYS A 212 -4.40 7.56 13.26
N ALA A 213 -5.69 7.91 13.26
CA ALA A 213 -6.70 7.20 14.05
C ALA A 213 -6.83 5.74 13.63
N GLN A 214 -6.74 5.45 12.32
CA GLN A 214 -6.75 4.08 11.82
C GLN A 214 -5.53 3.29 12.30
N MET A 215 -4.32 3.82 12.08
CA MET A 215 -3.08 3.14 12.42
C MET A 215 -2.93 2.92 13.93
N VAL A 216 -3.15 3.96 14.73
CA VAL A 216 -3.08 3.87 16.20
C VAL A 216 -4.23 3.01 16.74
N GLY A 217 -5.43 3.13 16.17
CA GLY A 217 -6.57 2.28 16.54
C GLY A 217 -6.25 0.80 16.36
N PHE A 218 -5.72 0.41 15.20
CA PHE A 218 -5.29 -0.97 14.95
C PHE A 218 -4.13 -1.41 15.86
N ALA A 219 -3.14 -0.55 16.08
CA ALA A 219 -2.01 -0.84 16.96
C ALA A 219 -2.44 -1.10 18.41
N VAL A 220 -3.38 -0.30 18.93
CA VAL A 220 -3.90 -0.46 20.30
C VAL A 220 -4.80 -1.69 20.41
N MET A 221 -5.70 -1.90 19.44
CA MET A 221 -6.58 -3.08 19.44
C MET A 221 -5.79 -4.38 19.38
N SER A 222 -4.69 -4.41 18.62
CA SER A 222 -3.88 -5.61 18.41
C SER A 222 -2.77 -5.81 19.46
N TYR A 223 -2.62 -4.88 20.43
CA TYR A 223 -1.54 -4.89 21.43
C TYR A 223 -1.54 -6.15 22.30
N LYS A 224 -2.71 -6.66 22.70
CA LYS A 224 -2.80 -7.86 23.53
C LYS A 224 -2.25 -9.12 22.83
N GLU A 225 -2.31 -9.14 21.50
CA GLU A 225 -1.94 -10.30 20.68
C GLU A 225 -0.51 -10.16 20.12
N ASN A 226 -0.13 -8.95 19.75
CA ASN A 226 1.13 -8.68 19.04
C ASN A 226 2.16 -7.92 19.88
N GLY A 227 1.80 -7.52 21.10
CA GLY A 227 2.66 -6.80 22.03
C GLY A 227 3.22 -5.49 21.45
N ILE A 228 4.40 -5.11 21.94
CA ILE A 228 5.09 -3.88 21.53
C ILE A 228 5.49 -3.93 20.05
N GLY A 229 5.89 -5.11 19.54
CA GLY A 229 6.26 -5.27 18.13
C GLY A 229 5.10 -4.98 17.18
N GLY A 230 3.90 -5.47 17.49
CA GLY A 230 2.68 -5.16 16.76
C GLY A 230 2.30 -3.69 16.83
N LEU A 231 2.44 -3.08 18.01
CA LEU A 231 2.11 -1.68 18.23
C LEU A 231 3.02 -0.75 17.41
N VAL A 232 4.32 -1.02 17.37
CA VAL A 232 5.27 -0.25 16.55
C VAL A 232 5.06 -0.51 15.06
N SER A 233 4.90 -1.77 14.65
CA SER A 233 4.76 -2.13 13.23
C SER A 233 3.44 -1.67 12.60
N GLN A 234 2.36 -1.56 13.36
CA GLN A 234 1.08 -1.06 12.84
C GLN A 234 0.92 0.44 13.07
N GLY A 235 1.39 0.92 14.23
CA GLY A 235 1.28 2.32 14.62
C GLY A 235 2.26 3.19 13.84
N LEU A 236 3.55 2.85 13.79
CA LEU A 236 4.55 3.60 13.02
C LEU A 236 4.81 3.00 11.64
N GLY A 237 4.43 1.74 11.42
CA GLY A 237 4.57 1.09 10.14
C GLY A 237 3.34 1.31 9.25
N THR A 238 2.55 0.26 9.02
CA THR A 238 1.37 0.33 8.16
C THR A 238 0.20 -0.46 8.72
N SER A 239 -1.02 0.10 8.61
CA SER A 239 -2.24 -0.62 9.00
C SER A 239 -2.61 -1.72 8.00
N MET A 240 -2.00 -1.72 6.81
CA MET A 240 -2.21 -2.76 5.79
C MET A 240 -1.88 -4.17 6.32
N LEU A 241 -1.03 -4.27 7.34
CA LEU A 241 -0.73 -5.53 8.04
C LEU A 241 -1.99 -6.18 8.66
N GLN A 242 -3.01 -5.38 8.98
CA GLN A 242 -4.28 -5.86 9.53
C GLN A 242 -5.29 -6.29 8.46
N MET A 243 -5.00 -6.08 7.17
CA MET A 243 -5.95 -6.39 6.10
C MET A 243 -6.34 -7.88 6.09
N SER A 244 -5.41 -8.79 6.40
CA SER A 244 -5.70 -10.22 6.49
C SER A 244 -6.68 -10.56 7.62
N ASN A 245 -6.64 -9.80 8.72
CA ASN A 245 -7.59 -9.92 9.83
C ASN A 245 -8.95 -9.30 9.48
N ILE A 246 -8.97 -8.19 8.74
CA ILE A 246 -10.20 -7.55 8.24
C ILE A 246 -10.95 -8.49 7.29
N ILE A 247 -10.24 -9.20 6.40
CA ILE A 247 -10.86 -10.18 5.51
C ILE A 247 -11.49 -11.34 6.29
N LYS A 248 -10.84 -11.80 7.37
CA LYS A 248 -11.38 -12.85 8.25
C LYS A 248 -12.58 -12.37 9.06
N ASN A 249 -12.56 -11.13 9.54
CA ASN A 249 -13.65 -10.53 10.30
C ASN A 249 -13.75 -9.02 10.05
N PRO A 250 -14.60 -8.56 9.11
CA PRO A 250 -14.71 -7.15 8.75
C PRO A 250 -15.12 -6.22 9.90
N LYS A 251 -15.72 -6.77 10.97
CA LYS A 251 -16.14 -5.98 12.14
C LYS A 251 -14.97 -5.34 12.89
N THR A 252 -13.75 -5.87 12.73
CA THR A 252 -12.54 -5.31 13.37
C THR A 252 -12.16 -3.95 12.81
N TRP A 253 -12.63 -3.60 11.61
CA TRP A 253 -12.32 -2.33 10.96
C TRP A 253 -13.25 -1.19 11.37
N LEU A 254 -14.42 -1.51 11.91
CA LEU A 254 -15.42 -0.51 12.29
C LEU A 254 -14.92 0.46 13.38
N PRO A 255 -14.27 0.01 14.48
CA PRO A 255 -13.83 0.94 15.52
C PRO A 255 -12.79 1.96 15.02
N PRO A 256 -11.75 1.59 14.24
CA PRO A 256 -10.84 2.55 13.62
C PRO A 256 -11.50 3.56 12.68
N ILE A 257 -12.49 3.14 11.87
CA ILE A 257 -13.25 4.04 11.00
C ILE A 257 -14.08 5.03 11.82
N ILE A 258 -14.73 4.57 12.89
CA ILE A 258 -15.49 5.45 13.78
C ILE A 258 -14.56 6.44 14.48
N ALA A 259 -13.40 5.98 14.94
CA ALA A 259 -12.39 6.85 15.52
C ALA A 259 -11.92 7.91 14.50
N SER A 260 -11.68 7.54 13.24
CA SER A 260 -11.28 8.50 12.20
C SER A 260 -12.38 9.53 11.92
N MET A 261 -13.66 9.11 11.86
CA MET A 261 -14.80 10.02 11.72
C MET A 261 -14.91 11.05 12.85
N VAL A 262 -14.45 10.71 14.06
CA VAL A 262 -14.43 11.65 15.20
C VAL A 262 -13.19 12.54 15.18
N THR A 263 -12.01 11.99 14.86
CA THR A 263 -10.76 12.78 14.86
C THR A 263 -10.71 13.81 13.73
N GLY A 264 -11.37 13.56 12.61
CA GLY A 264 -11.46 14.48 11.48
C GLY A 264 -12.01 15.87 11.87
N PRO A 265 -13.27 15.97 12.36
CA PRO A 265 -13.85 17.24 12.82
C PRO A 265 -13.10 17.88 13.98
N LEU A 266 -12.51 17.10 14.88
CA LEU A 266 -11.66 17.65 15.93
C LEU A 266 -10.44 18.35 15.33
N ALA A 267 -9.77 17.72 14.37
CA ALA A 267 -8.65 18.31 13.67
C ALA A 267 -9.06 19.57 12.89
N THR A 268 -10.18 19.55 12.17
CA THR A 268 -10.58 20.67 11.28
C THR A 268 -11.28 21.82 12.01
N CYS A 269 -12.22 21.54 12.92
CA CYS A 269 -13.07 22.56 13.54
C CYS A 269 -12.58 23.05 14.89
N VAL A 270 -11.88 22.21 15.65
CA VAL A 270 -11.40 22.58 16.99
C VAL A 270 -9.96 23.06 16.89
N PHE A 271 -9.08 22.22 16.36
CA PHE A 271 -7.65 22.51 16.30
C PHE A 271 -7.22 23.29 15.06
N HIS A 272 -8.09 23.40 14.04
CA HIS A 272 -7.77 24.04 12.75
C HIS A 272 -6.44 23.54 12.18
N MET A 273 -6.20 22.23 12.28
CA MET A 273 -4.95 21.60 11.90
C MET A 273 -4.84 21.56 10.38
N GLU A 274 -3.84 22.27 9.84
CA GLU A 274 -3.53 22.26 8.41
C GLU A 274 -2.29 21.44 8.11
N ASN A 275 -2.30 20.74 6.97
CA ASN A 275 -1.11 20.12 6.42
C ASN A 275 -0.67 20.85 5.15
N ASN A 276 0.23 21.82 5.31
CA ASN A 276 0.78 22.63 4.22
C ASN A 276 2.10 22.07 3.67
N GLY A 277 2.57 20.93 4.19
CA GLY A 277 3.69 20.18 3.65
C GLY A 277 3.35 19.43 2.35
N PRO A 278 4.21 18.49 1.92
CA PRO A 278 3.95 17.67 0.74
C PRO A 278 2.62 16.91 0.85
N ALA A 279 1.77 17.01 -0.17
CA ALA A 279 0.43 16.39 -0.17
C ALA A 279 0.45 14.86 0.09
N VAL A 280 1.55 14.19 -0.26
CA VAL A 280 1.79 12.77 0.06
C VAL A 280 1.64 12.51 1.57
N ALA A 281 2.13 13.42 2.42
CA ALA A 281 2.10 13.29 3.88
C ALA A 281 0.67 13.20 4.44
N SER A 282 -0.30 13.83 3.77
CA SER A 282 -1.72 13.79 4.16
C SER A 282 -2.28 12.37 4.20
N GLY A 283 -1.80 11.50 3.30
CA GLY A 283 -2.23 10.12 3.19
C GLY A 283 -1.40 9.12 3.98
N MET A 284 -0.40 9.57 4.75
CA MET A 284 0.57 8.68 5.43
C MET A 284 0.24 8.43 6.91
N GLY A 285 -0.57 9.29 7.54
CA GLY A 285 -0.89 9.13 8.97
C GLY A 285 0.35 9.09 9.85
N THR A 286 0.42 8.12 10.77
CA THR A 286 1.57 7.88 11.66
C THR A 286 2.70 7.08 11.00
N CYS A 287 2.54 6.69 9.73
CA CYS A 287 3.54 5.91 8.98
C CYS A 287 4.86 6.67 8.93
N GLY A 288 5.89 6.15 9.60
CA GLY A 288 7.21 6.76 9.65
C GLY A 288 7.24 8.17 10.23
N LEU A 289 6.18 8.57 10.93
CA LEU A 289 5.91 9.95 11.33
C LEU A 289 5.83 10.96 10.16
N VAL A 290 5.66 10.49 8.92
CA VAL A 290 5.69 11.32 7.72
C VAL A 290 4.53 12.31 7.71
N GLY A 291 3.34 11.93 8.18
CA GLY A 291 2.19 12.84 8.30
C GLY A 291 2.45 13.97 9.29
N GLN A 292 3.01 13.64 10.46
CA GLN A 292 3.35 14.61 11.51
C GLN A 292 4.46 15.55 11.06
N ILE A 293 5.49 15.00 10.41
CA ILE A 293 6.59 15.78 9.88
C ILE A 293 6.08 16.71 8.77
N GLY A 294 5.17 16.25 7.91
CA GLY A 294 4.53 17.07 6.88
C GLY A 294 3.76 18.26 7.46
N VAL A 295 2.93 18.02 8.49
CA VAL A 295 2.21 19.09 9.21
C VAL A 295 3.18 20.09 9.80
N TYR A 296 4.20 19.61 10.52
CA TYR A 296 5.22 20.46 11.13
C TYR A 296 5.98 21.30 10.09
N THR A 297 6.41 20.70 8.99
CA THR A 297 7.09 21.42 7.91
C THR A 297 6.23 22.48 7.27
N GLY A 298 4.92 22.23 7.15
CA GLY A 298 3.96 23.23 6.66
C GLY A 298 3.97 24.45 7.56
N TRP A 299 3.80 24.26 8.87
CA TRP A 299 3.76 25.36 9.84
C TRP A 299 5.07 26.15 9.91
N VAL A 300 6.22 25.50 9.79
CA VAL A 300 7.52 26.20 9.78
C VAL A 300 7.69 27.05 8.52
N ASN A 301 7.15 26.62 7.38
CA ASN A 301 7.22 27.41 6.14
C ASN A 301 6.22 28.59 6.12
N ASP A 302 5.17 28.53 6.95
CA ASP A 302 4.16 29.58 7.07
C ASP A 302 4.58 30.74 8.00
N VAL A 303 5.73 30.63 8.69
CA VAL A 303 6.33 31.64 9.61
C VAL A 303 7.54 32.30 8.97
#